data_AF-A0A7C7CCI2-F1
#
_entry.id   AF-A0A7C7CCI2-F1
#
_cell.length_a   1.000
_cell.length_b   1.000
_cell.length_c   1.000
_cell.angle_alpha   90.00
_cell.angle_beta   90.00
_cell.angle_gamma   90.00
#
_symmetry.space_group_name_H-M   'P 1'
#
loop_
_entity.id
_entity.type
_entity.pdbx_description
1 polymer ?
#
loop_
_entity_poly.entity_id
_entity_poly.type
_entity_poly.pdbx_seq_one_letter_code
_entity_poly.pdbx_strand_id
1 'polypeptide(L)'
;MLCSEAMLRTLSTLFALGLTLVTGGALAADSDASFTLSADVWASPRSGLSVRNMVGVAEAVKRLNSTDSAQLQVHFPQGENGSLWADELRAWLVSLGLESSRIQLYPDASSDHGLTLRVAEVQ
;
A
#
# COMPACT_ATOMS: atom_id res chain seq x y z
N MET A 1 -0.46 25.21 69.28
CA MET A 1 -0.18 23.93 68.59
C MET A 1 -1.41 23.55 67.76
N LEU A 2 -1.59 24.12 66.56
CA LEU A 2 -2.69 23.78 65.65
C LEU A 2 -2.34 23.93 64.15
N CYS A 3 -1.08 24.24 63.80
CA CYS A 3 -0.67 24.46 62.40
C CYS A 3 -0.17 23.22 61.65
N SER A 4 -0.16 22.03 62.27
CA SER A 4 0.54 20.88 61.67
C SER A 4 -0.35 19.94 60.85
N GLU A 5 -1.67 19.94 61.05
CA GLU A 5 -2.56 18.92 60.44
C GLU A 5 -3.12 19.34 59.07
N ALA A 6 -3.08 20.63 58.73
CA ALA A 6 -3.63 21.15 57.47
C ALA A 6 -2.67 21.02 56.27
N MET A 7 -1.36 20.90 56.50
CA MET A 7 -0.36 20.94 55.42
C MET A 7 -0.12 19.58 54.76
N LEU A 8 -0.44 18.47 55.45
CA LEU A 8 -0.06 17.12 54.99
C LEU A 8 -1.13 16.42 54.14
N ARG A 9 -2.37 16.94 54.09
CA ARG A 9 -3.47 16.31 53.33
C ARG A 9 -3.61 16.86 51.91
N THR A 10 -3.15 18.08 51.65
CA THR A 10 -3.16 18.70 50.32
C THR A 10 -1.95 18.36 49.46
N LEU A 11 -1.01 17.54 49.95
CA LEU A 11 0.05 16.97 49.11
C LEU A 11 -0.41 15.66 48.41
N SER A 12 -1.52 15.07 48.85
CA SER A 12 -2.02 13.79 48.35
C SER A 12 -2.98 13.89 47.16
N THR A 13 -3.35 15.10 46.74
CA THR A 13 -4.26 15.34 45.59
C THR A 13 -3.53 15.63 44.28
N LEU A 14 -2.20 15.53 44.23
CA LEU A 14 -1.42 15.75 42.99
C LEU A 14 -1.03 14.47 42.25
N PHE A 15 -1.33 13.28 42.78
CA PHE A 15 -0.83 12.01 42.22
C PHE A 15 -1.83 11.23 41.33
N ALA A 16 -3.09 11.66 41.21
CA ALA A 16 -4.16 10.79 40.68
C ALA A 16 -4.89 11.30 39.42
N LEU A 17 -4.36 12.29 38.69
CA LEU A 17 -5.04 12.78 37.47
C LEU A 17 -4.07 13.01 36.30
N GLY A 18 -3.06 12.16 36.20
CA GLY A 18 -2.21 12.03 35.03
C GLY A 18 -2.61 10.85 34.16
N LEU A 19 -3.92 10.60 33.98
CA LEU A 19 -4.41 9.62 33.00
C LEU A 19 -4.19 10.24 31.60
N THR A 20 -2.96 10.14 31.13
CA THR A 20 -2.58 10.45 29.76
C THR A 20 -3.33 9.47 28.87
N LEU A 21 -4.45 9.91 28.29
CA LEU A 21 -5.05 9.25 27.15
C LEU A 21 -4.02 9.31 26.02
N VAL A 22 -3.19 8.27 25.91
CA VAL A 22 -2.55 7.90 24.65
C VAL A 22 -3.68 7.38 23.76
N THR A 23 -4.36 8.28 23.08
CA THR A 23 -5.18 7.95 21.93
C THR A 23 -4.22 7.58 20.81
N GLY A 24 -3.88 6.30 20.73
CA GLY A 24 -3.21 5.71 19.57
C GLY A 24 -4.10 5.88 18.36
N GLY A 25 -3.85 6.92 17.57
CA GLY A 25 -4.45 7.07 16.25
C GLY A 25 -3.92 5.96 15.36
N ALA A 26 -4.70 4.91 15.17
CA ALA A 26 -4.48 3.97 14.08
C ALA A 26 -4.63 4.77 12.79
N LEU A 27 -3.51 5.11 12.16
CA LEU A 27 -3.50 5.52 10.76
C LEU A 27 -4.02 4.32 9.99
N ALA A 28 -5.27 4.40 9.54
CA ALA A 28 -5.80 3.44 8.59
C ALA A 28 -4.89 3.49 7.36
N ALA A 29 -4.06 2.45 7.19
CA ALA A 29 -3.35 2.23 5.96
C ALA A 29 -4.42 2.18 4.86
N ASP A 30 -4.25 3.01 3.83
CA ASP A 30 -5.20 3.20 2.73
C ASP A 30 -5.20 1.97 1.80
N SER A 31 -5.48 0.78 2.33
CA SER A 31 -5.19 -0.53 1.71
C SER A 31 -5.94 -0.80 0.40
N ASP A 32 -6.71 0.16 -0.10
CA ASP A 32 -7.50 0.06 -1.32
C ASP A 32 -6.99 0.96 -2.47
N ALA A 33 -5.81 1.57 -2.32
CA ALA A 33 -5.22 2.33 -3.43
C ALA A 33 -5.01 1.41 -4.63
N SER A 34 -5.67 1.77 -5.74
CA SER A 34 -5.54 1.11 -7.03
C SER A 34 -4.97 2.09 -8.05
N PHE A 35 -4.10 1.59 -8.92
CA PHE A 35 -3.45 2.38 -9.96
C PHE A 35 -3.76 1.80 -11.32
N THR A 36 -4.40 2.59 -12.20
CA THR A 36 -4.76 2.16 -13.54
C THR A 36 -3.69 2.56 -14.55
N LEU A 37 -3.25 1.60 -15.36
CA LEU A 37 -2.49 1.82 -16.60
C LEU A 37 -3.47 1.62 -17.75
N SER A 38 -3.91 2.71 -18.38
CA SER A 38 -4.84 2.59 -19.50
C SER A 38 -4.22 1.82 -20.67
N ALA A 39 -5.06 1.23 -21.51
CA ALA A 39 -4.60 0.51 -22.71
C ALA A 39 -3.68 1.37 -23.59
N ASP A 40 -3.98 2.66 -23.77
CA ASP A 40 -3.14 3.60 -24.55
C ASP A 40 -1.77 3.85 -23.90
N VAL A 41 -1.75 4.04 -22.58
CA VAL A 41 -0.50 4.21 -21.81
C VAL A 41 0.34 2.95 -21.91
N TRP A 42 -0.30 1.79 -21.76
CA TRP A 42 0.37 0.51 -21.87
C TRP A 42 0.91 0.30 -23.28
N ALA A 43 0.11 0.53 -24.34
CA ALA A 43 0.45 0.26 -25.74
C ALA A 43 1.59 1.13 -26.30
N SER A 44 1.94 2.24 -25.65
CA SER A 44 3.09 3.07 -26.02
C SER A 44 4.41 2.28 -26.00
N PRO A 45 5.46 2.67 -26.75
CA PRO A 45 6.75 1.97 -26.71
C PRO A 45 7.34 1.87 -25.29
N ARG A 46 7.69 0.65 -24.85
CA ARG A 46 8.12 0.35 -23.48
C ARG A 46 9.61 -0.03 -23.43
N SER A 47 10.28 0.42 -22.37
CA SER A 47 11.59 -0.04 -21.90
C SER A 47 11.51 -0.19 -20.38
N GLY A 48 12.45 -0.91 -19.75
CA GLY A 48 12.46 -1.02 -18.29
C GLY A 48 12.48 0.34 -17.59
N LEU A 49 13.20 1.32 -18.15
CA LEU A 49 13.23 2.70 -17.63
C LEU A 49 11.88 3.40 -17.78
N SER A 50 11.19 3.24 -18.91
CA SER A 50 9.89 3.89 -19.11
C SER A 50 8.80 3.26 -18.25
N VAL A 51 8.80 1.93 -18.07
CA VAL A 51 7.87 1.23 -17.17
C VAL A 51 8.07 1.66 -15.72
N ARG A 52 9.32 1.75 -15.25
CA ARG A 52 9.64 2.25 -13.91
C ARG A 52 9.09 3.66 -13.64
N ASN A 53 9.05 4.50 -14.68
CA ASN A 53 8.63 5.90 -14.58
C ASN A 53 7.12 6.10 -14.80
N MET A 54 6.35 5.05 -15.10
CA MET A 54 4.90 5.15 -15.12
C MET A 54 4.39 5.41 -13.70
N VAL A 55 3.63 6.49 -13.50
CA VAL A 55 3.18 6.93 -12.16
C VAL A 55 2.51 5.80 -11.39
N GLY A 56 1.62 5.04 -12.02
CA GLY A 56 0.94 3.92 -11.38
C GLY A 56 1.87 2.78 -10.97
N VAL A 57 2.90 2.48 -11.77
CA VAL A 57 3.90 1.46 -11.44
C VAL A 57 4.79 1.92 -10.29
N ALA A 58 5.27 3.17 -10.35
CA ALA A 58 6.15 3.73 -9.33
C ALA A 58 5.46 3.76 -7.95
N GLU A 59 4.21 4.22 -7.89
CA GLU A 59 3.44 4.26 -6.64
C GLU A 59 3.07 2.85 -6.13
N ALA A 60 2.73 1.91 -7.02
CA ALA A 60 2.49 0.52 -6.63
C ALA A 60 3.74 -0.16 -6.05
N VAL A 61 4.92 0.06 -6.63
CA VAL A 61 6.19 -0.51 -6.15
C VAL A 61 6.62 0.13 -4.83
N LYS A 62 6.53 1.46 -4.70
CA LYS A 62 6.76 2.17 -3.42
C LYS A 62 5.82 1.64 -2.34
N ARG A 63 4.56 1.46 -2.74
CA ARG A 63 3.50 0.68 -2.13
C ARG A 63 3.98 -0.59 -1.44
N LEU A 64 4.31 -1.53 -2.32
CA LEU A 64 4.72 -2.88 -2.02
C LEU A 64 5.96 -2.94 -1.12
N ASN A 65 6.91 -2.03 -1.31
CA ASN A 65 8.15 -2.00 -0.53
C ASN A 65 7.98 -1.39 0.88
N SER A 66 6.83 -0.77 1.16
CA SER A 66 6.55 -0.25 2.51
C SER A 66 6.02 -1.33 3.46
N THR A 67 5.61 -2.48 2.92
CA THR A 67 5.04 -3.61 3.67
C THR A 67 5.58 -4.93 3.13
N ASP A 68 6.45 -5.60 3.89
CA ASP A 68 7.12 -6.83 3.44
C ASP A 68 6.14 -7.99 3.12
N SER A 69 5.03 -8.09 3.86
CA SER A 69 4.00 -9.12 3.65
C SER A 69 3.02 -8.81 2.53
N ALA A 70 3.12 -7.64 1.88
CA ALA A 70 2.22 -7.27 0.80
C ALA A 70 2.57 -7.96 -0.52
N GLN A 71 1.54 -8.15 -1.35
CA GLN A 71 1.61 -8.59 -2.72
C GLN A 71 1.03 -7.53 -3.66
N LEU A 72 1.63 -7.44 -4.85
CA LEU A 72 1.12 -6.68 -5.97
C LEU A 72 0.16 -7.56 -6.78
N GLN A 73 -1.09 -7.15 -6.84
CA GLN A 73 -2.11 -7.76 -7.68
C GLN A 73 -2.21 -6.97 -8.99
N VAL A 74 -2.06 -7.65 -10.12
CA VAL A 74 -2.24 -7.10 -11.47
C VAL A 74 -3.53 -7.66 -12.03
N HIS A 75 -4.55 -6.80 -12.08
CA HIS A 75 -5.84 -7.11 -12.69
C HIS A 75 -5.79 -6.73 -14.17
N PHE A 76 -6.21 -7.63 -15.05
CA PHE A 76 -6.07 -7.46 -16.50
C PHE A 76 -7.33 -7.88 -17.27
N PRO A 77 -7.60 -7.29 -18.45
CA PRO A 77 -8.77 -7.61 -19.26
C PRO A 77 -8.75 -9.09 -19.65
N GLN A 78 -9.92 -9.73 -19.73
CA GLN A 78 -9.97 -11.11 -20.24
C GLN A 78 -9.57 -11.18 -21.73
N GLY A 79 -8.95 -12.29 -22.13
CA GLY A 79 -8.51 -12.54 -23.50
C GLY A 79 -7.00 -12.47 -23.69
N GLU A 80 -6.54 -12.91 -24.86
CA GLU A 80 -5.11 -13.12 -25.15
C GLU A 80 -4.27 -11.85 -24.98
N ASN A 81 -4.79 -10.71 -25.42
CA ASN A 81 -4.11 -9.43 -25.28
C ASN A 81 -3.91 -9.04 -23.81
N GLY A 82 -4.93 -9.19 -22.97
CA GLY A 82 -4.84 -8.84 -21.55
C GLY A 82 -3.86 -9.76 -20.80
N SER A 83 -3.89 -11.07 -21.08
CA SER A 83 -2.91 -12.01 -20.53
C SER A 83 -1.49 -11.65 -20.95
N LEU A 84 -1.27 -11.34 -22.23
CA LEU A 84 0.04 -10.89 -22.73
C LEU A 84 0.53 -9.63 -22.02
N TRP A 85 -0.34 -8.64 -21.84
CA TRP A 85 0.00 -7.39 -21.15
C TRP A 85 0.40 -7.64 -19.68
N ALA A 86 -0.35 -8.49 -18.98
CA ALA A 86 -0.06 -8.85 -17.60
C ALA A 86 1.29 -9.57 -17.46
N ASP A 87 1.57 -10.52 -18.36
CA ASP A 87 2.85 -11.24 -18.39
C ASP A 87 4.03 -10.32 -18.72
N GLU A 88 3.88 -9.42 -19.69
CA GLU A 88 4.89 -8.43 -20.03
C GLU A 88 5.17 -7.50 -18.85
N LEU A 89 4.14 -6.97 -18.18
CA LEU A 89 4.32 -6.14 -16.99
C LEU A 89 5.05 -6.91 -15.88
N ARG A 90 4.65 -8.16 -15.62
CA ARG A 90 5.32 -9.02 -14.64
C ARG A 90 6.81 -9.20 -14.97
N ALA A 91 7.13 -9.49 -16.23
CA ALA A 91 8.51 -9.66 -16.67
C ALA A 91 9.33 -8.38 -16.48
N TRP A 92 8.77 -7.21 -16.80
CA TRP A 92 9.41 -5.93 -16.55
C TRP A 92 9.66 -5.69 -15.05
N LEU A 93 8.66 -5.90 -14.20
CA LEU A 93 8.79 -5.73 -12.75
C LEU A 93 9.86 -6.64 -12.16
N VAL A 94 9.91 -7.90 -12.60
CA VAL A 94 10.96 -8.84 -12.21
C VAL A 94 12.34 -8.37 -12.65
N SER A 95 12.47 -7.86 -13.89
CA SER A 95 13.74 -7.30 -14.38
C SER A 95 14.20 -6.05 -13.60
N LEU A 96 13.26 -5.35 -12.96
CA LEU A 96 13.51 -4.20 -12.09
C LEU A 96 13.80 -4.60 -10.64
N GLY A 97 13.84 -5.90 -10.33
CA GLY A 97 14.23 -6.44 -9.02
C GLY A 97 13.08 -6.81 -8.10
N LEU A 98 11.83 -6.82 -8.59
CA LEU A 98 10.68 -7.29 -7.81
C LEU A 98 10.63 -8.83 -7.82
N GLU A 99 10.50 -9.46 -6.66
CA GLU A 99 10.35 -10.91 -6.58
C GLU A 99 9.03 -11.36 -7.22
N SER A 100 9.08 -12.36 -8.13
CA SER A 100 7.89 -12.85 -8.83
C SER A 100 6.82 -13.44 -7.90
N SER A 101 7.23 -13.98 -6.75
CA SER A 101 6.34 -14.50 -5.70
C SER A 101 5.43 -13.41 -5.10
N ARG A 102 5.84 -12.14 -5.19
CA ARG A 102 5.09 -11.00 -4.71
C ARG A 102 4.14 -10.41 -5.76
N ILE A 103 4.07 -10.99 -6.95
CA ILE A 103 3.23 -10.51 -8.05
C ILE A 103 2.19 -11.58 -8.39
N GLN A 104 0.91 -11.23 -8.28
CA GLN A 104 -0.23 -12.09 -8.62
C GLN A 104 -0.99 -11.50 -9.82
N LEU A 105 -1.36 -12.35 -10.76
CA LEU A 105 -2.11 -11.95 -11.96
C LEU A 105 -3.56 -12.41 -11.80
N TYR A 106 -4.52 -11.48 -11.96
CA TYR A 106 -5.95 -11.76 -11.86
C TYR A 106 -6.66 -11.33 -13.15
N PRO A 107 -7.28 -12.25 -13.89
CA PRO A 107 -8.19 -11.85 -14.97
C PRO A 107 -9.39 -11.14 -14.37
N ASP A 108 -9.71 -9.95 -14.86
CA ASP A 108 -10.84 -9.14 -14.43
C ASP A 108 -11.72 -8.78 -15.62
N ALA A 109 -12.90 -9.40 -15.67
CA ALA A 109 -13.92 -9.20 -16.69
C ALA A 109 -14.43 -7.76 -16.77
N SER A 110 -14.25 -6.97 -15.70
CA SER A 110 -14.69 -5.58 -15.62
C SER A 110 -13.61 -4.60 -16.08
N SER A 111 -12.38 -5.09 -16.32
CA SER A 111 -11.22 -4.27 -16.63
C SER A 111 -11.01 -4.09 -18.14
N ASP A 112 -11.98 -3.52 -18.86
CA ASP A 112 -11.84 -3.29 -20.32
C ASP A 112 -10.84 -2.16 -20.66
N HIS A 113 -10.40 -1.40 -19.66
CA HIS A 113 -9.66 -0.15 -19.86
C HIS A 113 -8.14 -0.28 -19.74
N GLY A 114 -7.60 -1.45 -19.38
CA GLY A 114 -6.17 -1.68 -19.23
C GLY A 114 -5.81 -2.45 -17.95
N LEU A 115 -4.60 -2.25 -17.44
CA LEU A 115 -4.09 -2.96 -16.26
C LEU A 115 -4.44 -2.18 -14.99
N THR A 116 -4.86 -2.86 -13.94
CA THR A 116 -5.07 -2.25 -12.62
C THR A 116 -4.14 -2.89 -11.59
N LEU A 117 -3.34 -2.06 -10.92
CA LEU A 117 -2.39 -2.47 -9.90
C LEU A 117 -2.98 -2.21 -8.53
N ARG A 118 -3.05 -3.23 -7.68
CA ARG A 118 -3.45 -3.12 -6.28
C ARG A 118 -2.37 -3.71 -5.38
N VAL A 119 -2.12 -3.10 -4.24
CA VAL A 119 -1.22 -3.65 -3.23
C VAL A 119 -2.05 -4.14 -2.06
N ALA A 120 -2.02 -5.44 -1.80
CA ALA A 120 -2.81 -6.07 -0.75
C ALA A 120 -1.91 -6.86 0.20
N GLU A 121 -2.21 -6.82 1.50
CA GLU A 121 -1.54 -7.67 2.48
C GLU A 121 -2.01 -9.12 2.35
N VAL A 122 -1.09 -10.05 2.48
CA VAL A 122 -1.42 -11.48 2.60
C VAL A 122 -1.90 -11.73 4.03
N GLN A 123 -3.16 -12.14 4.17
CA GLN A 123 -3.75 -12.54 5.46
C GLN A 123 -3.26 -13.92 5.90
#